data_AF-A0A9E6CR26-F1
#
_entry.id   AF-A0A9E6CR26-F1
#
_cell.length_a   1.000
_cell.length_b   1.000
_cell.length_c   1.000
_cell.angle_alpha   90.00
_cell.angle_beta   90.00
_cell.angle_gamma   90.00
#
_symmetry.space_group_name_H-M   'P 1'
#
loop_
_entity.id
_entity.type
_entity.pdbx_description
1 polymer ?
#
loop_
_entity_poly.entity_id
_entity_poly.type
_entity_poly.pdbx_seq_one_letter_code
_entity_poly.pdbx_strand_id
1 'polypeptide(L)'
;MNRYKKTSREFPFENITILFTINQSVSKYMTLQSHDTSPHIQKMLIAGYRRMSPQHKLKRVNELTKAVQQLALARIRKQYGMLSEQELHLRLAALWLDRETMIRVFQWDPHREGY
;
A
#
# COMPACT_ATOMS: atom_id res chain seq x y z
N MET A 1 -31.13 26.38 28.10
CA MET A 1 -31.14 25.08 28.81
C MET A 1 -30.57 24.04 27.85
N ASN A 2 -29.36 23.55 28.14
CA ASN A 2 -28.43 22.92 27.20
C ASN A 2 -28.35 21.40 27.46
N ARG A 3 -28.62 20.53 26.49
CA ARG A 3 -28.32 19.08 26.55
C ARG A 3 -28.06 18.48 25.17
N TYR A 4 -27.02 18.96 24.48
CA TYR A 4 -26.33 18.11 23.49
C TYR A 4 -25.19 17.40 24.20
N LYS A 5 -25.41 16.12 24.53
CA LYS A 5 -24.37 15.23 25.05
C LYS A 5 -23.33 15.04 23.93
N LYS A 6 -22.14 15.56 24.18
CA LYS A 6 -20.93 15.37 23.39
C LYS A 6 -20.50 13.90 23.53
N THR A 7 -20.91 13.05 22.59
CA THR A 7 -20.34 11.71 22.44
C THR A 7 -19.01 11.87 21.72
N SER A 8 -17.98 12.20 22.49
CA SER A 8 -16.59 12.08 22.07
C SER A 8 -16.33 10.61 21.77
N ARG A 9 -16.56 10.16 20.54
CA ARG A 9 -15.97 8.92 20.04
C ARG A 9 -14.49 9.22 19.88
N GLU A 10 -13.72 8.89 20.90
CA GLU A 10 -12.27 8.79 20.83
C GLU A 10 -11.93 7.87 19.66
N PHE A 11 -11.35 8.44 18.62
CA PHE A 11 -10.77 7.66 17.53
C PHE A 11 -9.52 6.98 18.12
N PRO A 12 -9.42 5.65 18.13
CA PRO A 12 -8.28 4.97 18.71
C PRO A 12 -7.02 5.36 17.93
N PHE A 13 -6.04 5.91 18.65
CA PHE A 13 -4.75 6.40 18.14
C PHE A 13 -3.85 5.28 17.56
N GLU A 14 -4.32 4.04 17.51
CA GLU A 14 -3.58 2.85 17.08
C GLU A 14 -3.18 2.88 15.58
N ASN A 15 -3.87 3.66 14.75
CA ASN A 15 -3.53 3.83 13.33
C ASN A 15 -2.33 4.77 13.07
N ILE A 16 -1.94 5.60 14.04
CA ILE A 16 -0.73 6.44 13.93
C ILE A 16 0.53 5.58 14.06
N THR A 17 0.46 4.48 14.83
CA THR A 17 1.56 3.55 15.03
C THR A 17 1.96 2.84 13.72
N ILE A 18 1.00 2.52 12.84
CA ILE A 18 1.30 1.91 11.54
C ILE A 18 2.05 2.90 10.64
N LEU A 19 1.63 4.17 10.60
CA LEU A 19 2.34 5.22 9.85
C LEU A 19 3.74 5.50 10.44
N PHE A 20 3.90 5.42 11.76
CA PHE A 20 5.19 5.59 12.43
C PHE A 20 6.15 4.43 12.14
N THR A 21 5.67 3.18 12.22
CA THR A 21 6.49 1.98 11.94
C THR A 21 6.88 1.88 10.47
N ILE A 22 6.00 2.26 9.54
CA ILE A 22 6.36 2.38 8.12
C ILE A 22 7.45 3.45 7.95
N ASN A 23 7.31 4.62 8.57
CA ASN A 23 8.29 5.70 8.46
C ASN A 23 9.67 5.31 9.03
N GLN A 24 9.70 4.59 10.16
CA GLN A 24 10.95 4.08 10.76
C GLN A 24 11.63 3.02 9.88
N SER A 25 10.86 2.13 9.24
CA SER A 25 11.42 1.16 8.31
C SER A 25 11.96 1.84 7.04
N VAL A 26 11.28 2.87 6.53
CA VAL A 26 11.72 3.66 5.37
C VAL A 26 12.97 4.49 5.70
N SER A 27 13.10 5.00 6.93
CA SER A 27 14.27 5.77 7.38
C SER A 27 15.57 4.96 7.35
N LYS A 28 15.52 3.64 7.58
CA LYS A 28 16.69 2.75 7.51
C LYS A 28 17.24 2.62 6.08
N TYR A 29 16.38 2.81 5.07
CA TYR A 29 16.75 2.74 3.64
C TYR A 29 16.84 4.12 2.96
N MET A 30 16.46 5.21 3.64
CA MET A 30 16.48 6.58 3.11
C MET A 30 17.88 7.20 3.02
N THR A 31 18.91 6.53 3.55
CA THR A 31 20.32 6.87 3.31
C THR A 31 20.84 6.40 1.95
N LEU A 32 20.02 5.71 1.16
CA LEU A 32 20.29 5.46 -0.25
C LEU A 32 20.05 6.75 -1.04
N GLN A 33 21.09 7.59 -1.15
CA GLN A 33 21.21 8.44 -2.34
C GLN A 33 21.12 7.50 -3.55
N SER A 34 20.06 7.64 -4.34
CA SER A 34 20.03 7.03 -5.67
C SER A 34 21.22 7.58 -6.44
N HIS A 35 22.21 6.74 -6.77
CA HIS A 35 23.36 7.14 -7.59
C HIS A 35 22.92 7.67 -8.96
N ASP A 36 21.75 7.23 -9.43
CA ASP A 36 21.14 7.61 -10.71
C ASP A 36 20.32 8.91 -10.63
N THR A 37 20.20 9.52 -9.46
CA THR A 37 19.50 10.81 -9.29
C THR A 37 20.43 11.82 -8.64
N SER A 38 20.71 12.92 -9.34
CA SER A 38 21.60 13.93 -8.80
C SER A 38 21.08 14.49 -7.47
N PRO A 39 21.95 14.86 -6.51
CA PRO A 39 21.53 15.37 -5.20
C PRO A 39 20.64 16.61 -5.30
N HIS A 40 20.81 17.43 -6.35
CA HIS A 40 19.96 18.59 -6.60
C HIS A 40 18.51 18.18 -6.94
N ILE A 41 18.34 17.19 -7.83
CA ILE A 41 17.02 16.68 -8.21
C ILE A 41 16.34 16.01 -7.01
N GLN A 42 17.08 15.25 -6.21
CA GLN A 42 16.53 14.65 -4.99
C GLN A 42 16.00 15.72 -4.01
N LYS A 43 16.76 16.81 -3.80
CA LYS A 43 16.32 17.94 -2.96
C LYS A 43 15.05 18.59 -3.51
N MET A 44 14.97 18.78 -4.83
CA MET A 44 13.79 19.34 -5.49
C MET A 44 12.56 18.45 -5.30
N LEU A 45 12.69 17.14 -5.48
CA LEU A 45 11.61 16.17 -5.27
C LEU A 45 11.10 16.18 -3.84
N ILE A 46 12.00 16.14 -2.85
CA ILE A 46 11.63 16.19 -1.43
C ILE A 46 10.89 17.48 -1.10
N ALA A 47 11.39 18.63 -1.59
CA ALA A 47 10.72 19.91 -1.39
C ALA A 47 9.32 19.94 -2.02
N GLY A 48 9.18 19.38 -3.24
CA GLY A 48 7.90 19.22 -3.92
C GLY A 48 6.90 18.42 -3.07
N TYR A 49 7.31 17.24 -2.58
CA TYR A 49 6.45 16.42 -1.73
C TYR A 49 6.12 17.07 -0.38
N ARG A 50 7.04 17.85 0.21
CA ARG A 50 6.76 18.59 1.46
C ARG A 50 5.68 19.66 1.28
N ARG A 51 5.60 20.28 0.10
CA ARG A 51 4.59 21.30 -0.23
C ARG A 51 3.22 20.71 -0.59
N MET A 52 3.14 19.42 -0.93
CA MET A 52 1.86 18.78 -1.25
C MET A 52 0.97 18.64 -0.01
N SER A 53 -0.32 18.93 -0.18
CA SER A 53 -1.32 18.62 0.83
C SER A 53 -1.45 17.09 1.05
N PRO A 54 -1.90 16.64 2.24
CA PRO A 54 -2.11 15.23 2.53
C PRO A 54 -3.00 14.51 1.50
N GLN A 55 -4.05 15.19 1.00
CA GLN A 55 -4.99 14.64 0.02
C GLN A 55 -4.30 14.39 -1.33
N HIS A 56 -3.44 15.30 -1.77
CA HIS A 56 -2.66 15.11 -3.00
C HIS A 56 -1.69 13.94 -2.87
N LYS A 57 -1.03 13.78 -1.71
CA LYS A 57 -0.16 12.63 -1.45
C LYS A 57 -0.93 11.31 -1.53
N LEU A 58 -2.08 11.23 -0.85
CA LEU A 58 -2.92 10.03 -0.88
C LEU A 58 -3.41 9.71 -2.29
N LYS A 59 -3.81 10.72 -3.07
CA LYS A 59 -4.19 10.54 -4.47
C LYS A 59 -3.05 9.94 -5.28
N ARG A 60 -1.83 10.48 -5.18
CA ARG A 60 -0.65 9.97 -5.89
C ARG A 60 -0.29 8.53 -5.50
N VAL A 61 -0.32 8.22 -4.20
CA VAL A 61 -0.08 6.86 -3.71
C VAL A 61 -1.13 5.89 -4.27
N ASN A 62 -2.41 6.26 -4.23
CA ASN A 62 -3.50 5.44 -4.77
C ASN A 62 -3.35 5.20 -6.28
N GLU A 63 -3.03 6.24 -7.06
CA GLU A 63 -2.75 6.12 -8.49
C GLU A 63 -1.60 5.16 -8.77
N LEU A 64 -0.50 5.25 -8.01
CA LEU A 64 0.65 4.37 -8.15
C LEU A 64 0.32 2.93 -7.75
N THR A 65 -0.39 2.73 -6.64
CA THR A 65 -0.83 1.39 -6.20
C THR A 65 -1.68 0.72 -7.27
N LYS A 66 -2.64 1.44 -7.87
CA LYS A 66 -3.45 0.92 -8.97
C LYS A 66 -2.60 0.53 -10.18
N ALA A 67 -1.64 1.36 -10.56
CA ALA A 67 -0.75 1.05 -11.68
C ALA A 67 0.04 -0.24 -11.43
N VAL A 68 0.61 -0.42 -10.23
CA VAL A 68 1.32 -1.64 -9.84
C VAL A 68 0.39 -2.86 -9.86
N GLN A 69 -0.84 -2.73 -9.36
CA GLN A 69 -1.83 -3.81 -9.42
C GLN A 69 -2.17 -4.20 -10.86
N GLN A 70 -2.31 -3.25 -11.78
CA GLN A 70 -2.56 -3.55 -13.19
C GLN A 70 -1.39 -4.29 -13.85
N LEU A 71 -0.16 -3.90 -13.54
CA LEU A 71 1.03 -4.62 -14.01
C LEU A 71 1.09 -6.05 -13.46
N ALA A 72 0.77 -6.21 -12.17
CA ALA A 72 0.67 -7.53 -11.55
C ALA A 72 -0.39 -8.38 -12.25
N LEU A 73 -1.61 -7.86 -12.44
CA LEU A 73 -2.71 -8.52 -13.17
C LEU A 73 -2.30 -8.97 -14.57
N ALA A 74 -1.59 -8.11 -15.32
CA ALA A 74 -1.08 -8.47 -16.65
C ALA A 74 -0.09 -9.66 -16.58
N ARG A 75 0.80 -9.67 -15.57
CA ARG A 75 1.70 -10.79 -15.31
C ARG A 75 0.93 -12.07 -14.97
N ILE A 76 -0.11 -11.99 -14.13
CA ILE A 76 -0.95 -13.14 -13.76
C ILE A 76 -1.56 -13.79 -15.00
N ARG A 77 -2.23 -12.98 -15.82
CA ARG A 77 -2.91 -13.41 -17.03
C ARG A 77 -1.92 -14.04 -18.02
N LYS A 78 -0.72 -13.47 -18.14
CA LYS A 78 0.35 -14.04 -18.98
C LYS A 78 0.82 -15.41 -18.48
N GLN A 79 0.89 -15.62 -17.17
CA GLN A 79 1.41 -16.85 -16.57
C GLN A 79 0.40 -18.00 -16.54
N TYR A 80 -0.88 -17.70 -16.26
CA TYR A 80 -1.92 -18.72 -16.03
C TYR A 80 -3.00 -18.78 -17.12
N GLY A 81 -2.99 -17.87 -18.10
CA GLY A 81 -3.96 -17.85 -19.18
C GLY A 81 -5.33 -17.28 -18.75
N MET A 82 -6.41 -17.82 -19.31
CA MET A 82 -7.77 -17.39 -18.97
C MET A 82 -8.19 -17.97 -17.62
N LEU A 83 -8.23 -17.11 -16.61
CA LEU A 83 -8.73 -17.40 -15.28
C LEU A 83 -10.11 -16.78 -15.07
N SER A 84 -10.85 -17.29 -14.09
CA SER A 84 -12.01 -16.58 -13.58
C SER A 84 -11.58 -15.27 -12.90
N GLU A 85 -12.44 -14.24 -12.92
CA GLU A 85 -12.17 -12.97 -12.23
C GLU A 85 -11.95 -13.17 -10.72
N GLN A 86 -12.63 -14.14 -10.10
CA GLN A 86 -12.44 -14.45 -8.69
C GLN A 86 -11.03 -15.00 -8.42
N GLU A 87 -10.58 -15.96 -9.22
CA GLU A 87 -9.24 -16.54 -9.06
C GLU A 87 -8.14 -15.50 -9.33
N LEU A 88 -8.35 -14.65 -10.33
CA LEU A 88 -7.47 -13.54 -10.64
C LEU A 88 -7.30 -12.59 -9.45
N HIS A 89 -8.39 -12.26 -8.75
CA HIS A 89 -8.34 -11.42 -7.55
C HIS A 89 -7.70 -12.12 -6.35
N LEU A 90 -7.88 -13.43 -6.17
CA LEU A 90 -7.24 -14.18 -5.09
C LEU A 90 -5.73 -14.25 -5.27
N ARG A 91 -5.28 -14.53 -6.50
CA ARG A 91 -3.86 -14.49 -6.87
C ARG A 91 -3.28 -13.08 -6.73
N LEU A 92 -4.06 -12.05 -7.10
CA LEU A 92 -3.63 -10.68 -6.85
C LEU A 92 -3.50 -10.44 -5.35
N ALA A 93 -4.49 -10.81 -4.53
CA ALA A 93 -4.51 -10.55 -3.09
C ALA A 93 -3.34 -11.22 -2.35
N ALA A 94 -2.97 -12.43 -2.74
CA ALA A 94 -1.88 -13.17 -2.11
C ALA A 94 -0.47 -12.56 -2.36
N LEU A 95 -0.31 -11.64 -3.33
CA LEU A 95 0.89 -10.81 -3.45
C LEU A 95 1.07 -9.80 -2.30
N TRP A 96 0.00 -9.43 -1.61
CA TRP A 96 0.02 -8.42 -0.53
C TRP A 96 -0.34 -9.00 0.85
N LEU A 97 -1.07 -10.11 0.90
CA LEU A 97 -1.50 -10.74 2.14
C LEU A 97 -0.60 -11.93 2.48
N ASP A 98 -0.36 -12.13 3.77
CA ASP A 98 0.35 -13.31 4.23
C ASP A 98 -0.49 -14.58 4.02
N ARG A 99 0.21 -15.72 3.96
CA ARG A 99 -0.40 -17.04 3.73
C ARG A 99 -1.47 -17.38 4.76
N GLU A 100 -1.25 -17.06 6.03
CA GLU A 100 -2.20 -17.39 7.10
C GLU A 100 -3.51 -16.63 6.88
N THR A 101 -3.43 -15.34 6.57
CA THR A 101 -4.59 -14.51 6.22
C THR A 101 -5.32 -15.03 4.98
N MET A 102 -4.59 -15.42 3.93
CA MET A 102 -5.19 -15.97 2.71
C MET A 102 -5.97 -17.26 2.98
N ILE A 103 -5.40 -18.19 3.77
CA ILE A 103 -6.06 -19.44 4.12
C ILE A 103 -7.27 -19.18 5.02
N ARG A 104 -7.11 -18.35 6.06
CA ARG A 104 -8.17 -18.10 7.05
C ARG A 104 -9.39 -17.39 6.46
N VAL A 105 -9.19 -16.41 5.59
CA VAL A 105 -10.26 -15.55 5.07
C VAL A 105 -10.81 -16.07 3.75
N PHE A 106 -9.93 -16.54 2.85
CA PHE A 106 -10.30 -16.88 1.48
C PHE A 106 -10.21 -18.37 1.18
N GLN A 107 -9.75 -19.21 2.12
CA GLN A 107 -9.51 -20.64 1.92
C GLN A 107 -8.57 -20.90 0.73
N TRP A 108 -7.67 -19.95 0.47
CA TRP A 108 -6.71 -20.00 -0.63
C TRP A 108 -5.30 -20.21 -0.05
N ASP A 109 -4.59 -21.23 -0.54
CA ASP A 109 -3.20 -21.49 -0.14
C ASP A 109 -2.24 -21.05 -1.25
N PRO A 110 -1.51 -19.92 -1.07
CA PRO A 110 -0.62 -19.40 -2.12
C PRO A 110 0.52 -20.34 -2.50
N HIS A 111 0.88 -21.29 -1.63
CA HIS A 111 1.92 -22.27 -1.93
C HIS A 111 1.44 -23.39 -2.84
N ARG A 112 0.13 -23.71 -2.80
CA ARG A 112 -0.46 -24.78 -3.62
C ARG A 112 -1.01 -24.24 -4.93
N GLU A 113 -1.77 -23.16 -4.84
CA GLU A 113 -2.50 -22.61 -5.98
C GLU A 113 -1.68 -21.57 -6.76
N GLY A 114 -0.76 -20.87 -6.08
CA GLY A 114 0.07 -19.80 -6.61
C GLY A 114 -0.08 -18.50 -5.83
N TYR A 115 0.87 -17.59 -6.10
CA TYR A 115 1.21 -16.42 -5.29
C TYR A 115 0.07 -15.54 -4.84
#